data_AF-A0A6G1H1J6-F1
#
_entry.id   AF-A0A6G1H1J6-F1
#
_cell.length_a   1.000
_cell.length_b   1.000
_cell.length_c   1.000
_cell.angle_alpha   90.00
_cell.angle_beta   90.00
_cell.angle_gamma   90.00
#
_symmetry.space_group_name_H-M   'P 1'
#
loop_
_entity.id
_entity.type
_entity.pdbx_description
1 polymer ?
#
loop_
_entity_poly.entity_id
_entity_poly.type
_entity_poly.pdbx_seq_one_letter_code
_entity_poly.pdbx_strand_id
1 'polypeptide(L)'
;MRRIPRPQNAIDLVTALSPRSQTNTWLCRPCQLRAASLPKPLTARYSTSTGTPETSDSDGEVQGPPYVPAQTWDGLEWFGSPEWVAETNRQPFKYKRFLPKQKSADPSTIRHAVQRAFIEVLTLREAGASPDELWKRTESAKDNPPGEGEEAKKWGRIPLTDFSLKFAVAKRAMQLTGIRVSDAAVFGVHSADRLIKLFTATPKPKNVTEKLEQTQALSKLPNVKVSPKKLTEIDKETEIGRWKVIEYELLQRGLPVTRMTR
;
A
#
# COMPACT_ATOMS: atom_id res chain seq x y z
N MET A 1 -43.14 15.94 -27.15
CA MET A 1 -41.86 15.46 -26.58
C MET A 1 -42.16 14.33 -25.59
N ARG A 2 -41.86 13.07 -25.94
CA ARG A 2 -42.13 11.89 -25.09
C ARG A 2 -40.98 11.72 -24.10
N ARG A 3 -41.28 11.61 -22.79
CA ARG A 3 -40.27 11.35 -21.75
C ARG A 3 -39.85 9.88 -21.83
N ILE A 4 -38.56 9.64 -21.95
CA ILE A 4 -37.95 8.30 -21.85
C ILE A 4 -37.98 7.89 -20.37
N PRO A 5 -38.53 6.72 -20.00
CA PRO A 5 -38.49 6.25 -18.63
C PRO A 5 -37.08 5.81 -18.23
N ARG A 6 -36.68 6.13 -16.98
CA ARG A 6 -35.40 5.73 -16.40
C ARG A 6 -35.31 4.19 -16.31
N PRO A 7 -34.16 3.57 -16.63
CA PRO A 7 -33.97 2.15 -16.37
C PRO A 7 -33.98 1.92 -14.85
N GLN A 8 -34.85 1.01 -14.41
CA GLN A 8 -34.88 0.53 -13.04
C GLN A 8 -33.55 -0.17 -12.74
N ASN A 9 -32.96 0.19 -11.60
CA ASN A 9 -31.67 -0.34 -11.16
C ASN A 9 -31.76 -1.86 -11.01
N ALA A 10 -30.81 -2.59 -11.59
CA ALA A 10 -30.67 -4.05 -11.52
C ALA A 10 -30.39 -4.61 -10.10
N ILE A 11 -30.60 -3.80 -9.06
CA ILE A 11 -30.30 -4.14 -7.67
C ILE A 11 -31.46 -4.92 -7.04
N ASP A 12 -32.69 -4.75 -7.53
CA ASP A 12 -33.88 -5.38 -6.92
C ASP A 12 -34.12 -6.85 -7.35
N LEU A 13 -33.34 -7.37 -8.30
CA LEU A 13 -33.37 -8.80 -8.69
C LEU A 13 -32.45 -9.69 -7.85
N VAL A 14 -31.56 -9.09 -7.03
CA VAL A 14 -30.64 -9.86 -6.17
C VAL A 14 -31.29 -10.25 -4.84
N THR A 15 -32.37 -9.55 -4.45
CA THR A 15 -33.02 -9.71 -3.13
C THR A 15 -34.07 -10.82 -3.08
N ALA A 16 -34.39 -11.48 -4.20
CA ALA A 16 -35.36 -12.58 -4.27
C ALA A 16 -34.75 -13.99 -4.14
N LEU A 17 -33.44 -14.09 -3.85
CA LEU A 17 -32.79 -15.37 -3.55
C LEU A 17 -32.69 -15.53 -2.02
N SER A 18 -33.56 -16.40 -1.49
CA SER A 18 -33.49 -16.99 -0.15
C SER A 18 -32.05 -17.28 0.28
N PRO A 19 -31.67 -17.05 1.57
CA PRO A 19 -30.34 -17.36 2.04
C PRO A 19 -30.14 -18.88 2.04
N ARG A 20 -29.61 -19.42 0.93
CA ARG A 20 -29.02 -20.75 0.92
C ARG A 20 -27.85 -20.71 1.89
N SER A 21 -28.01 -21.38 3.03
CA SER A 21 -26.92 -21.71 3.94
C SER A 21 -25.85 -22.48 3.15
N GLN A 22 -24.82 -21.77 2.68
CA GLN A 22 -23.63 -22.40 2.13
C GLN A 22 -22.89 -23.08 3.27
N THR A 23 -23.20 -24.35 3.52
CA THR A 23 -22.35 -25.20 4.35
C THR A 23 -21.09 -25.51 3.53
N ASN A 24 -20.03 -24.74 3.74
CA ASN A 24 -18.72 -25.00 3.15
C ASN A 24 -18.23 -26.39 3.59
N THR A 25 -18.16 -27.32 2.63
CA THR A 25 -17.78 -28.73 2.81
C THR A 25 -16.27 -28.98 2.71
N TRP A 26 -15.44 -27.94 2.80
CA TRP A 26 -13.99 -28.09 2.72
C TRP A 26 -13.41 -28.62 4.03
N LEU A 27 -12.75 -29.77 3.95
CA LEU A 27 -11.94 -30.37 5.02
C LEU A 27 -10.54 -29.74 5.03
N CYS A 28 -10.05 -29.36 6.21
CA CYS A 28 -8.68 -28.88 6.37
C CYS A 28 -7.69 -30.05 6.21
N ARG A 29 -6.87 -30.06 5.15
CA ARG A 29 -5.91 -31.15 4.85
C ARG A 29 -4.92 -31.51 5.99
N PRO A 30 -4.38 -30.57 6.78
CA PRO A 30 -3.45 -30.92 7.86
C PRO A 30 -4.10 -31.50 9.13
N CYS A 31 -5.40 -31.31 9.37
CA CYS A 31 -6.04 -31.75 10.62
C CYS A 31 -7.36 -32.53 10.46
N GLN A 32 -7.82 -32.78 9.23
CA GLN A 32 -9.04 -33.54 8.88
C GLN A 32 -10.35 -33.11 9.58
N LEU A 33 -10.37 -31.97 10.27
CA LEU A 33 -11.57 -31.43 10.91
C LEU A 33 -12.42 -30.67 9.88
N ARG A 34 -13.74 -30.89 9.93
CA ARG A 34 -14.73 -30.09 9.19
C ARG A 34 -14.88 -28.74 9.87
N ALA A 35 -14.95 -27.65 9.09
CA ALA A 35 -15.16 -26.29 9.60
C ALA A 35 -16.46 -26.10 10.43
N ALA A 36 -17.37 -27.09 10.42
CA ALA A 36 -18.59 -27.10 11.24
C ALA A 36 -18.36 -27.36 12.75
N SER A 37 -17.14 -27.71 13.19
CA SER A 37 -16.86 -28.02 14.60
C SER A 37 -16.28 -26.86 15.42
N LEU A 38 -16.20 -25.65 14.87
CA LEU A 38 -15.85 -24.48 15.69
C LEU A 38 -17.09 -24.06 16.50
N PRO A 39 -17.00 -23.96 17.83
CA PRO A 39 -18.12 -23.46 18.63
C PRO A 39 -18.43 -22.04 18.15
N LYS A 40 -19.71 -21.80 17.82
CA LYS A 40 -20.20 -20.47 17.46
C LYS A 40 -19.78 -19.48 18.57
N PRO A 41 -19.29 -18.28 18.25
CA PRO A 41 -19.05 -17.27 19.27
C PRO A 41 -20.38 -17.05 20.00
N LEU A 42 -20.35 -17.19 21.33
CA LEU A 42 -21.51 -16.93 22.18
C LEU A 42 -21.99 -15.52 21.85
N THR A 43 -23.16 -15.42 21.23
CA THR A 43 -23.86 -14.16 21.12
C THR A 43 -24.11 -13.70 22.55
N ALA A 44 -23.45 -12.60 22.94
CA ALA A 44 -23.66 -11.96 24.23
C ALA A 44 -25.15 -11.62 24.33
N ARG A 45 -25.89 -12.43 25.08
CA ARG A 45 -27.23 -12.08 25.55
C ARG A 45 -27.00 -11.03 26.62
N TYR A 46 -27.26 -9.77 26.30
CA TYR A 46 -27.37 -8.73 27.30
C TYR A 46 -28.55 -9.08 28.20
N SER A 47 -28.24 -9.57 29.40
CA SER A 47 -29.22 -9.72 30.48
C SER A 47 -29.58 -8.33 30.98
N THR A 48 -30.79 -7.88 30.68
CA THR A 48 -31.41 -6.78 31.43
C THR A 48 -31.85 -7.33 32.78
N SER A 49 -30.90 -7.56 33.68
CA SER A 49 -31.19 -7.67 35.10
C SER A 49 -31.14 -6.26 35.67
N THR A 50 -32.30 -5.73 36.02
CA THR A 50 -32.41 -4.67 37.04
C THR A 50 -31.88 -5.24 38.35
N GLY A 51 -30.57 -5.13 38.54
CA GLY A 51 -29.88 -5.50 39.76
C GLY A 51 -29.82 -4.30 40.70
N THR A 52 -30.44 -4.44 41.86
CA THR A 52 -30.15 -3.72 43.10
C THR A 52 -28.64 -3.67 43.36
N PRO A 53 -28.11 -2.61 44.02
CA PRO A 53 -26.69 -2.47 44.26
C PRO A 53 -26.26 -3.48 45.32
N GLU A 54 -25.76 -4.63 44.88
CA GLU A 54 -25.08 -5.58 45.75
C GLU A 54 -23.72 -4.99 46.14
N THR A 55 -23.63 -4.68 47.43
CA THR A 55 -22.41 -4.35 48.15
C THR A 55 -21.60 -5.63 48.23
N SER A 56 -20.56 -5.75 47.41
CA SER A 56 -19.59 -6.85 47.52
C SER A 56 -18.56 -6.47 48.59
N ASP A 57 -18.72 -7.03 49.78
CA ASP A 57 -17.68 -7.14 50.79
C ASP A 57 -16.55 -8.00 50.22
N SER A 58 -15.48 -7.34 49.75
CA SER A 58 -14.19 -7.96 49.52
C SER A 58 -13.19 -7.27 50.45
N ASP A 59 -12.93 -7.93 51.58
CA ASP A 59 -11.92 -7.55 52.58
C ASP A 59 -10.51 -7.70 51.98
N GLY A 60 -10.11 -6.66 51.28
CA GLY A 60 -8.73 -6.34 50.92
C GLY A 60 -8.66 -4.82 50.94
N GLU A 61 -8.21 -4.26 52.07
CA GLU A 61 -8.19 -2.82 52.34
C GLU A 61 -7.32 -2.09 51.32
N VAL A 62 -7.94 -1.61 50.24
CA VAL A 62 -7.29 -0.73 49.27
C VAL A 62 -7.16 0.64 49.93
N GLN A 63 -5.98 0.95 50.46
CA GLN A 63 -5.61 2.27 50.96
C GLN A 63 -5.53 3.27 49.79
N GLY A 64 -6.69 3.66 49.27
CA GLY A 64 -6.85 4.68 48.24
C GLY A 64 -7.70 5.85 48.76
N PRO A 65 -7.63 7.01 48.11
CA PRO A 65 -8.57 8.09 48.39
C PRO A 65 -10.02 7.59 48.24
N PRO A 66 -10.97 8.14 49.02
CA PRO A 66 -12.36 7.73 48.96
C PRO A 66 -12.91 7.88 47.54
N TYR A 67 -13.63 6.87 47.06
CA TYR A 67 -14.23 6.90 45.72
C TYR A 67 -15.22 8.06 45.59
N VAL A 68 -15.01 8.92 44.60
CA VAL A 68 -15.93 10.00 44.23
C VAL A 68 -16.44 9.75 42.82
N PRO A 69 -17.76 9.63 42.60
CA PRO A 69 -18.32 9.43 41.26
C PRO A 69 -18.13 10.70 40.41
N ALA A 70 -17.79 10.51 39.13
CA ALA A 70 -17.60 11.62 38.21
C ALA A 70 -18.94 12.24 37.79
N GLN A 71 -18.99 13.58 37.76
CA GLN A 71 -20.18 14.33 37.35
C GLN A 71 -20.20 14.63 35.84
N THR A 72 -19.03 14.76 35.23
CA THR A 72 -18.86 14.91 33.78
C THR A 72 -17.98 13.78 33.24
N TRP A 73 -18.22 13.44 31.98
CA TRP A 73 -17.40 12.50 31.23
C TRP A 73 -16.07 13.13 30.77
N ASP A 74 -15.98 14.47 30.81
CA ASP A 74 -14.77 15.24 30.52
C ASP A 74 -13.65 14.87 31.50
N GLY A 75 -12.56 14.29 30.97
CA GLY A 75 -11.38 13.90 31.75
C GLY A 75 -11.40 12.46 32.28
N LEU A 76 -12.42 11.66 31.99
CA LEU A 76 -12.41 10.22 32.27
C LEU A 76 -11.53 9.46 31.27
N GLU A 77 -10.77 8.48 31.78
CA GLU A 77 -9.96 7.59 30.95
C GLU A 77 -10.86 6.65 30.13
N TRP A 78 -10.63 6.62 28.82
CA TRP A 78 -11.32 5.71 27.91
C TRP A 78 -10.60 4.36 27.83
N PHE A 79 -11.24 3.30 28.33
CA PHE A 79 -10.74 1.93 28.18
C PHE A 79 -11.17 1.31 26.85
N GLY A 80 -10.31 0.51 26.21
CA GLY A 80 -10.64 -0.19 24.96
C GLY A 80 -10.52 0.65 23.69
N SER A 81 -9.73 1.73 23.71
CA SER A 81 -9.43 2.56 22.54
C SER A 81 -8.85 1.72 21.38
N PRO A 82 -9.08 2.10 20.11
CA PRO A 82 -8.31 1.59 18.97
C PRO A 82 -6.80 1.65 19.18
N GLU A 83 -6.32 2.59 20.00
CA GLU A 83 -4.92 2.70 20.39
C GLU A 83 -4.45 1.49 21.20
N TRP A 84 -5.28 0.92 22.08
CA TRP A 84 -4.95 -0.30 22.83
C TRP A 84 -4.77 -1.50 21.90
N VAL A 85 -5.60 -1.60 20.85
CA VAL A 85 -5.45 -2.61 19.78
C VAL A 85 -4.19 -2.35 18.95
N ALA A 86 -3.86 -1.08 18.68
CA ALA A 86 -2.64 -0.69 17.98
C ALA A 86 -1.38 -0.99 18.82
N GLU A 87 -1.42 -0.75 20.13
CA GLU A 87 -0.38 -1.05 21.13
C GLU A 87 -0.08 -2.55 21.18
N THR A 88 -1.14 -3.35 21.23
CA THR A 88 -1.03 -4.82 21.35
C THR A 88 -0.49 -5.45 20.06
N ASN A 89 -0.87 -4.91 18.89
CA ASN A 89 -0.33 -5.32 17.59
C ASN A 89 1.11 -4.82 17.32
N ARG A 90 1.77 -4.14 18.26
CA ARG A 90 3.13 -3.61 18.07
C ARG A 90 4.21 -4.67 17.97
N GLN A 91 3.96 -5.94 18.31
CA GLN A 91 4.94 -7.00 18.06
C GLN A 91 5.08 -7.19 16.54
N PRO A 92 6.11 -6.60 15.90
CA PRO A 92 6.13 -6.56 14.46
C PRO A 92 6.74 -7.87 14.00
N PHE A 93 5.93 -8.74 13.41
CA PHE A 93 6.47 -9.79 12.56
C PHE A 93 7.43 -9.12 11.56
N LYS A 94 8.74 -9.38 11.69
CA LYS A 94 9.76 -8.78 10.82
C LYS A 94 9.56 -9.35 9.41
N TYR A 95 8.87 -8.59 8.55
CA TYR A 95 8.64 -9.02 7.17
C TYR A 95 9.96 -9.10 6.40
N LYS A 96 10.38 -10.31 6.03
CA LYS A 96 11.55 -10.55 5.18
C LYS A 96 11.20 -10.17 3.73
N ARG A 97 11.77 -9.06 3.26
CA ARG A 97 11.54 -8.56 1.90
C ARG A 97 12.41 -9.33 0.91
N PHE A 98 11.83 -9.69 -0.23
CA PHE A 98 12.60 -10.21 -1.38
C PHE A 98 13.43 -9.12 -2.06
N LEU A 99 12.92 -7.88 -2.09
CA LEU A 99 13.55 -6.72 -2.72
C LEU A 99 14.28 -5.88 -1.66
N PRO A 100 15.38 -5.19 -2.02
CA PRO A 100 16.01 -4.22 -1.15
C PRO A 100 15.04 -3.08 -0.80
N LYS A 101 15.28 -2.42 0.34
CA LYS A 101 14.44 -1.33 0.82
C LYS A 101 14.54 -0.09 -0.09
N GLN A 102 15.76 0.22 -0.55
CA GLN A 102 16.04 1.33 -1.44
C GLN A 102 15.98 0.89 -2.90
N LYS A 103 15.41 1.74 -3.76
CA LYS A 103 15.33 1.53 -5.20
C LYS A 103 16.45 2.30 -5.89
N SER A 104 17.13 1.71 -6.86
CA SER A 104 18.08 2.42 -7.71
C SER A 104 17.34 3.40 -8.61
N ALA A 105 17.69 4.69 -8.56
CA ALA A 105 17.12 5.72 -9.45
C ALA A 105 17.96 5.89 -10.73
N ASP A 106 19.28 5.71 -10.64
CA ASP A 106 20.20 6.05 -11.72
C ASP A 106 20.16 5.03 -12.88
N PRO A 107 20.00 5.47 -14.13
CA PRO A 107 19.95 4.58 -15.29
C PRO A 107 21.23 3.76 -15.50
N SER A 108 22.41 4.32 -15.20
CA SER A 108 23.70 3.62 -15.31
C SER A 108 23.78 2.48 -14.29
N THR A 109 23.46 2.75 -13.02
CA THR A 109 23.38 1.74 -11.96
C THR A 109 22.42 0.61 -12.31
N ILE A 110 21.26 0.94 -12.90
CA ILE A 110 20.29 -0.07 -13.38
C ILE A 110 20.90 -0.93 -14.49
N ARG A 111 21.60 -0.32 -15.46
CA ARG A 111 22.29 -1.06 -16.53
C ARG A 111 23.32 -2.03 -15.99
N HIS A 112 24.19 -1.56 -15.09
CA HIS A 112 25.22 -2.40 -14.46
C HIS A 112 24.61 -3.53 -13.64
N ALA A 113 23.51 -3.27 -12.93
CA ALA A 113 22.79 -4.31 -12.18
C ALA A 113 22.25 -5.40 -13.11
N VAL A 114 21.70 -5.03 -14.27
CA VAL A 114 21.22 -5.99 -15.28
C VAL A 114 22.38 -6.77 -15.91
N GLN A 115 23.49 -6.11 -16.26
CA GLN A 115 24.69 -6.76 -16.77
C GLN A 115 25.25 -7.79 -15.78
N ARG A 116 25.41 -7.37 -14.53
CA ARG A 116 25.87 -8.23 -13.44
C ARG A 116 24.96 -9.44 -13.27
N ALA A 117 23.64 -9.23 -13.26
CA ALA A 117 22.67 -10.31 -13.18
C ALA A 117 22.81 -11.30 -14.35
N PHE A 118 23.08 -10.80 -15.55
CA PHE A 118 23.28 -11.64 -16.74
C PHE A 118 24.54 -12.51 -16.61
N ILE A 119 25.66 -11.91 -16.21
CA ILE A 119 26.93 -12.62 -16.00
C ILE A 119 26.79 -13.67 -14.88
N GLU A 120 26.19 -13.30 -13.74
CA GLU A 120 25.97 -14.23 -12.62
C GLU A 120 25.10 -15.44 -13.02
N VAL A 121 24.06 -15.23 -13.83
CA VAL A 121 23.20 -16.34 -14.28
C VAL A 121 23.92 -17.23 -15.30
N LEU A 122 24.66 -16.64 -16.25
CA LEU A 122 25.40 -17.42 -17.25
C LEU A 122 26.52 -18.25 -16.63
N THR A 123 27.32 -17.64 -15.75
CA THR A 123 28.40 -18.33 -15.04
C THR A 123 27.89 -19.51 -14.22
N LEU A 124 26.71 -19.41 -13.60
CA LEU A 124 26.11 -20.54 -12.89
C LEU A 124 25.55 -21.61 -13.83
N ARG A 125 24.98 -21.19 -14.96
CA ARG A 125 24.55 -22.13 -16.00
C ARG A 125 25.73 -22.96 -16.52
N GLU A 126 26.87 -22.32 -16.76
CA GLU A 126 28.11 -22.99 -17.17
C GLU A 126 28.65 -23.92 -16.08
N ALA A 127 28.57 -23.52 -14.82
CA ALA A 127 28.95 -24.35 -13.68
C ALA A 127 28.00 -25.54 -13.43
N GLY A 128 26.93 -25.70 -14.22
CA GLY A 128 25.91 -26.74 -14.02
C GLY A 128 25.06 -26.54 -12.77
N ALA A 129 25.23 -25.42 -12.08
CA ALA A 129 24.46 -25.06 -10.89
C ALA A 129 23.06 -24.60 -11.30
N SER A 130 22.05 -25.02 -10.54
CA SER A 130 20.68 -24.58 -10.83
C SER A 130 20.54 -23.07 -10.57
N PRO A 131 19.75 -22.33 -11.38
CA PRO A 131 19.47 -20.92 -11.15
C PRO A 131 18.88 -20.62 -9.75
N ASP A 132 18.39 -21.64 -9.05
CA ASP A 132 17.84 -21.55 -7.71
C ASP A 132 18.92 -21.37 -6.62
N GLU A 133 20.15 -21.77 -6.91
CA GLU A 133 21.29 -21.62 -6.00
C GLU A 133 21.85 -20.19 -5.94
N LEU A 134 21.51 -19.35 -6.93
CA LEU A 134 21.79 -17.90 -6.93
C LEU A 134 21.35 -17.23 -5.63
N TRP A 135 20.28 -17.74 -5.03
CA TRP A 135 19.55 -17.06 -3.98
C TRP A 135 20.11 -17.33 -2.57
N LYS A 136 21.10 -18.22 -2.44
CA LYS A 136 21.79 -18.51 -1.17
C LYS A 136 23.08 -17.71 -1.00
N ARG A 137 23.68 -17.21 -2.09
CA ARG A 137 25.03 -16.59 -2.08
C ARG A 137 25.06 -15.11 -1.71
N THR A 138 23.93 -14.53 -1.33
CA THR A 138 23.73 -13.07 -1.36
C THR A 138 23.83 -12.41 0.01
N GLU A 139 25.01 -12.40 0.61
CA GLU A 139 25.33 -11.44 1.70
C GLU A 139 26.70 -10.75 1.51
N SER A 140 27.61 -11.27 0.68
CA SER A 140 29.04 -10.90 0.77
C SER A 140 29.65 -10.13 -0.42
N ALA A 141 28.88 -9.68 -1.42
CA ALA A 141 29.46 -9.05 -2.63
C ALA A 141 28.93 -7.64 -2.90
N LYS A 142 29.33 -6.70 -2.04
CA LYS A 142 29.23 -5.25 -2.28
C LYS A 142 30.58 -4.75 -2.79
N ASP A 143 30.82 -4.86 -4.10
CA ASP A 143 31.98 -4.24 -4.73
C ASP A 143 31.60 -3.54 -6.05
N ASN A 144 32.43 -2.54 -6.34
CA ASN A 144 32.28 -1.36 -7.19
C ASN A 144 31.71 -1.56 -8.62
N PRO A 145 31.11 -0.51 -9.22
CA PRO A 145 30.63 -0.56 -10.60
C PRO A 145 31.80 -0.67 -11.60
N PRO A 146 31.71 -1.55 -12.63
CA PRO A 146 32.68 -1.57 -13.72
C PRO A 146 32.48 -0.36 -14.63
N GLY A 147 33.60 0.26 -15.04
CA GLY A 147 33.66 1.51 -15.79
C GLY A 147 32.95 1.48 -17.15
N GLU A 148 32.44 2.66 -17.53
CA GLU A 148 31.68 2.90 -18.75
C GLU A 148 32.59 2.90 -19.99
N GLY A 149 32.44 1.88 -20.85
CA GLY A 149 33.12 1.78 -22.13
C GLY A 149 32.18 1.33 -23.25
N GLU A 150 32.57 1.57 -24.51
CA GLU A 150 31.79 1.33 -25.75
C GLU A 150 31.21 -0.10 -25.89
N GLU A 151 31.76 -1.06 -25.15
CA GLU A 151 31.25 -2.44 -25.03
C GLU A 151 29.83 -2.49 -24.46
N ALA A 152 29.44 -1.49 -23.65
CA ALA A 152 28.10 -1.36 -23.09
C ALA A 152 26.99 -1.20 -24.16
N LYS A 153 27.34 -0.82 -25.40
CA LYS A 153 26.36 -0.68 -26.50
C LYS A 153 26.17 -1.97 -27.31
N LYS A 154 27.11 -2.92 -27.22
CA LYS A 154 27.11 -4.17 -28.01
C LYS A 154 26.27 -5.26 -27.36
N TRP A 155 26.35 -5.44 -26.03
CA TRP A 155 25.64 -6.51 -25.32
C TRP A 155 24.11 -6.30 -25.22
N GLY A 156 23.64 -5.05 -25.32
CA GLY A 156 22.21 -4.74 -25.27
C GLY A 156 21.36 -5.46 -26.32
N ARG A 157 21.96 -5.80 -27.46
CA ARG A 157 21.29 -6.50 -28.57
C ARG A 157 21.21 -8.02 -28.42
N ILE A 158 21.77 -8.60 -27.35
CA ILE A 158 21.74 -10.05 -27.12
C ILE A 158 20.28 -10.50 -26.94
N PRO A 159 19.82 -11.51 -27.70
CA PRO A 159 18.46 -12.03 -27.58
C PRO A 159 18.29 -12.87 -26.30
N LEU A 160 17.17 -12.66 -25.61
CA LEU A 160 16.74 -13.39 -24.41
C LEU A 160 15.60 -14.34 -24.78
N THR A 161 15.92 -15.43 -25.49
CA THR A 161 14.93 -16.40 -25.98
C THR A 161 14.52 -17.40 -24.90
N ASP A 162 15.47 -17.86 -24.10
CA ASP A 162 15.23 -18.86 -23.05
C ASP A 162 14.46 -18.26 -21.86
N PHE A 163 13.29 -18.84 -21.56
CA PHE A 163 12.40 -18.39 -20.49
C PHE A 163 13.04 -18.52 -19.10
N SER A 164 13.77 -19.61 -18.85
CA SER A 164 14.40 -19.88 -17.56
C SER A 164 15.52 -18.88 -17.28
N LEU A 165 16.36 -18.63 -18.30
CA LEU A 165 17.42 -17.63 -18.26
C LEU A 165 16.83 -16.23 -18.05
N LYS A 166 15.81 -15.87 -18.85
CA LYS A 166 15.15 -14.57 -18.78
C LYS A 166 14.54 -14.32 -17.40
N PHE A 167 13.87 -15.31 -16.83
CA PHE A 167 13.30 -15.23 -15.50
C PHE A 167 14.39 -15.07 -14.42
N ALA A 168 15.45 -15.87 -14.48
CA ALA A 168 16.56 -15.80 -13.52
C ALA A 168 17.26 -14.43 -13.54
N VAL A 169 17.53 -13.90 -14.75
CA VAL A 169 18.12 -12.58 -14.94
C VAL A 169 17.19 -11.48 -14.43
N ALA A 170 15.91 -11.51 -14.80
CA ALA A 170 14.94 -10.52 -14.35
C ALA A 170 14.79 -10.54 -12.82
N LYS A 171 14.68 -11.73 -12.22
CA LYS A 171 14.59 -11.93 -10.77
C LYS A 171 15.81 -11.37 -10.05
N ARG A 172 17.01 -11.62 -10.57
CA ARG A 172 18.25 -11.10 -9.98
C ARG A 172 18.39 -9.59 -10.15
N ALA A 173 18.06 -9.05 -11.31
CA ALA A 173 18.00 -7.61 -11.55
C ALA A 173 17.02 -6.91 -10.60
N MET A 174 15.86 -7.52 -10.31
CA MET A 174 14.90 -7.01 -9.32
C MET A 174 15.52 -6.94 -7.91
N GLN A 175 16.30 -7.94 -7.49
CA GLN A 175 16.99 -7.93 -6.19
C GLN A 175 18.09 -6.87 -6.10
N LEU A 176 18.80 -6.61 -7.19
CA LEU A 176 19.87 -5.61 -7.20
C LEU A 176 19.30 -4.18 -7.25
N THR A 177 18.23 -3.96 -8.02
CA THR A 177 17.66 -2.62 -8.25
C THR A 177 16.54 -2.23 -7.28
N GLY A 178 15.85 -3.20 -6.67
CA GLY A 178 14.66 -2.96 -5.86
C GLY A 178 13.40 -2.60 -6.66
N ILE A 179 13.49 -2.59 -7.99
CA ILE A 179 12.37 -2.27 -8.88
C ILE A 179 11.59 -3.55 -9.18
N ARG A 180 10.27 -3.51 -9.02
CA ARG A 180 9.39 -4.66 -9.29
C ARG A 180 8.84 -4.57 -10.71
N VAL A 181 9.09 -5.60 -11.51
CA VAL A 181 8.54 -5.77 -12.85
C VAL A 181 7.50 -6.89 -12.83
N SER A 182 6.39 -6.73 -13.55
CA SER A 182 5.38 -7.78 -13.68
C SER A 182 5.84 -8.86 -14.65
N ASP A 183 5.42 -10.11 -14.41
CA ASP A 183 5.81 -11.24 -15.26
C ASP A 183 5.33 -11.06 -16.73
N ALA A 184 4.11 -10.54 -16.91
CA ALA A 184 3.59 -10.18 -18.23
C ALA A 184 4.48 -9.18 -18.98
N ALA A 185 5.10 -8.23 -18.27
CA ALA A 185 6.04 -7.29 -18.88
C ALA A 185 7.37 -7.97 -19.24
N VAL A 186 7.85 -8.92 -18.44
CA VAL A 186 9.06 -9.71 -18.72
C VAL A 186 8.85 -10.66 -19.91
N PHE A 187 7.65 -11.22 -20.07
CA PHE A 187 7.35 -12.16 -21.14
C PHE A 187 7.60 -11.57 -22.54
N GLY A 188 7.08 -10.35 -22.80
CA GLY A 188 7.21 -9.65 -24.09
C GLY A 188 8.59 -9.05 -24.40
N VAL A 189 9.59 -9.38 -23.59
CA VAL A 189 10.98 -8.90 -23.75
C VAL A 189 11.81 -10.01 -24.36
N HIS A 190 12.45 -9.70 -25.48
CA HIS A 190 13.29 -10.63 -26.23
C HIS A 190 14.75 -10.17 -26.33
N SER A 191 15.12 -9.07 -25.67
CA SER A 191 16.47 -8.48 -25.75
C SER A 191 16.85 -7.80 -24.43
N ALA A 192 18.14 -7.83 -24.11
CA ALA A 192 18.69 -7.21 -22.91
C ALA A 192 18.40 -5.69 -22.82
N ASP A 193 18.50 -4.96 -23.93
CA ASP A 193 18.16 -3.52 -23.99
C ASP A 193 16.71 -3.25 -23.63
N ARG A 194 15.79 -4.12 -24.10
CA ARG A 194 14.37 -3.98 -23.80
C ARG A 194 14.09 -4.29 -22.33
N LEU A 195 14.85 -5.22 -21.73
CA LEU A 195 14.82 -5.47 -20.29
C LEU A 195 15.30 -4.24 -19.50
N ILE A 196 16.44 -3.65 -19.86
CA ILE A 196 16.95 -2.40 -19.25
C ILE A 196 15.90 -1.29 -19.36
N LYS A 197 15.32 -1.08 -20.55
CA LYS A 197 14.26 -0.08 -20.78
C LYS A 197 13.07 -0.28 -19.86
N LEU A 198 12.70 -1.52 -19.52
CA LEU A 198 11.64 -1.77 -18.54
C LEU A 198 12.02 -1.36 -17.13
N PHE A 199 13.26 -1.61 -16.71
CA PHE A 199 13.73 -1.19 -15.38
C PHE A 199 13.96 0.33 -15.29
N THR A 200 14.35 0.98 -16.38
CA THR A 200 14.52 2.44 -16.45
C THR A 200 13.20 3.18 -16.70
N ALA A 201 12.14 2.48 -17.13
CA ALA A 201 10.85 3.11 -17.38
C ALA A 201 10.30 3.72 -16.10
N THR A 202 10.03 5.03 -16.14
CA THR A 202 9.35 5.70 -15.05
C THR A 202 7.92 5.17 -14.94
N PRO A 203 7.37 5.05 -13.71
CA PRO A 203 5.99 4.66 -13.55
C PRO A 203 5.10 5.68 -14.24
N LYS A 204 4.02 5.21 -14.87
CA LYS A 204 3.01 6.07 -15.48
C LYS A 204 2.49 7.05 -14.40
N PRO A 205 2.30 8.35 -14.72
CA PRO A 205 1.73 9.31 -13.78
C PRO A 205 0.37 8.80 -13.30
N LYS A 206 0.13 8.87 -11.99
CA LYS A 206 -1.12 8.38 -11.39
C LYS A 206 -2.24 9.38 -11.58
N ASN A 207 -1.90 10.66 -11.54
CA ASN A 207 -2.86 11.75 -11.58
C ASN A 207 -2.81 12.47 -12.93
N VAL A 208 -3.96 13.01 -13.34
CA VAL A 208 -4.06 13.84 -14.56
C VAL A 208 -3.13 15.04 -14.44
N THR A 209 -3.06 15.67 -13.26
CA THR A 209 -2.17 16.81 -13.02
C THR A 209 -0.70 16.46 -13.28
N GLU A 210 -0.21 15.33 -12.76
CA GLU A 210 1.17 14.87 -13.00
C GLU A 210 1.43 14.66 -14.50
N LYS A 211 0.46 14.13 -15.24
CA LYS A 211 0.57 13.96 -16.70
C LYS A 211 0.61 15.32 -17.43
N LEU A 212 -0.18 16.29 -16.97
CA LEU A 212 -0.19 17.65 -17.53
C LEU A 212 1.14 18.37 -17.25
N GLU A 213 1.70 18.21 -16.06
CA GLU A 213 3.02 18.71 -15.69
C GLU A 213 4.12 18.11 -16.57
N GLN A 214 4.11 16.79 -16.79
CA GLN A 214 5.05 16.11 -17.69
C GLN A 214 4.93 16.58 -19.15
N THR A 215 3.72 16.88 -19.62
CA THR A 215 3.48 17.35 -20.99
C THR A 215 3.91 18.81 -21.17
N GLN A 216 3.89 19.62 -20.11
CA GLN A 216 4.27 21.04 -20.02
C GLN A 216 3.61 22.00 -21.03
N ALA A 217 2.81 21.51 -21.98
CA ALA A 217 2.22 22.30 -23.05
C ALA A 217 1.20 23.33 -22.51
N LEU A 218 0.35 22.92 -21.55
CA LEU A 218 -0.64 23.81 -20.94
C LEU A 218 -0.01 24.81 -19.97
N SER A 219 1.06 24.42 -19.27
CA SER A 219 1.77 25.29 -18.32
C SER A 219 2.53 26.44 -18.99
N LYS A 220 2.82 26.32 -20.30
CA LYS A 220 3.48 27.38 -21.08
C LYS A 220 2.52 28.50 -21.49
N LEU A 221 1.21 28.26 -21.42
CA LEU A 221 0.21 29.23 -21.86
C LEU A 221 -0.09 30.23 -20.74
N PRO A 222 0.00 31.55 -20.99
CA PRO A 222 -0.13 32.57 -19.94
C PRO A 222 -1.55 32.70 -19.38
N ASN A 223 -2.57 32.23 -20.10
CA ASN A 223 -3.98 32.30 -19.75
C ASN A 223 -4.52 31.03 -19.09
N VAL A 224 -3.69 29.99 -18.91
CA VAL A 224 -4.09 28.71 -18.34
C VAL A 224 -3.39 28.49 -17.00
N LYS A 225 -4.18 28.27 -15.95
CA LYS A 225 -3.68 27.89 -14.62
C LYS A 225 -4.15 26.47 -14.31
N VAL A 226 -3.19 25.59 -14.00
CA VAL A 226 -3.46 24.20 -13.60
C VAL A 226 -3.19 24.08 -12.10
N SER A 227 -4.21 23.69 -11.33
CA SER A 227 -4.07 23.43 -9.90
C SER A 227 -3.94 21.92 -9.62
N PRO A 228 -3.08 21.50 -8.68
CA PRO A 228 -2.90 20.08 -8.35
C PRO A 228 -4.03 19.51 -7.50
N LYS A 229 -4.74 20.38 -6.77
CA LYS A 229 -5.85 20.03 -5.88
C LYS A 229 -7.08 20.83 -6.26
N LYS A 230 -8.24 20.34 -5.81
CA LYS A 230 -9.51 21.07 -5.92
C LYS A 230 -9.37 22.40 -5.16
N LEU A 231 -9.71 23.50 -5.84
CA LEU A 231 -9.79 24.81 -5.18
C LEU A 231 -10.96 24.83 -4.20
N THR A 232 -10.65 25.09 -2.93
CA THR A 232 -11.65 25.25 -1.88
C THR A 232 -12.24 26.65 -1.91
N GLU A 233 -13.35 26.87 -1.20
CA GLU A 233 -13.92 28.22 -1.06
C GLU A 233 -12.95 29.15 -0.34
N ILE A 234 -12.22 28.64 0.65
CA ILE A 234 -11.16 29.39 1.36
C ILE A 234 -10.07 29.85 0.39
N ASP A 235 -9.63 28.98 -0.54
CA ASP A 235 -8.60 29.35 -1.52
C ASP A 235 -9.08 30.49 -2.43
N LYS A 236 -10.35 30.44 -2.88
CA LYS A 236 -10.96 31.52 -3.68
C LYS A 236 -11.01 32.85 -2.91
N GLU A 237 -11.42 32.81 -1.64
CA GLU A 237 -11.47 33.99 -0.78
C GLU A 237 -10.08 34.53 -0.43
N THR A 238 -9.08 33.64 -0.39
CA THR A 238 -7.67 34.00 -0.18
C THR A 238 -7.07 34.64 -1.42
N GLU A 239 -7.39 34.14 -2.62
CA GLU A 239 -7.02 34.75 -3.90
C GLU A 239 -7.59 36.17 -4.04
N ILE A 240 -8.81 36.40 -3.55
CA ILE A 240 -9.45 37.73 -3.50
C ILE A 240 -8.85 38.59 -2.36
N GLY A 241 -8.32 37.97 -1.30
CA GLY A 241 -7.77 38.63 -0.11
C GLY A 241 -8.79 38.89 1.01
N ARG A 242 -10.07 38.55 0.79
CA ARG A 242 -11.17 38.76 1.77
C ARG A 242 -11.07 37.83 2.98
N TRP A 243 -10.40 36.69 2.83
CA TRP A 243 -10.26 35.69 3.91
C TRP A 243 -9.68 36.27 5.20
N LYS A 244 -8.73 37.22 5.12
CA LYS A 244 -8.12 37.86 6.30
C LYS A 244 -9.15 38.59 7.18
N VAL A 245 -10.15 39.21 6.56
CA VAL A 245 -11.20 39.95 7.27
C VAL A 245 -12.16 38.97 7.94
N ILE A 246 -12.51 37.89 7.24
CA ILE A 246 -13.38 36.83 7.75
C ILE A 246 -12.73 36.16 8.97
N GLU A 247 -11.45 35.82 8.87
CA GLU A 247 -10.67 35.22 9.96
C GLU A 247 -10.67 36.11 11.22
N TYR A 248 -10.45 37.42 11.04
CA TYR A 248 -10.50 38.38 12.15
C TYR A 248 -11.90 38.43 12.80
N GLU A 249 -12.97 38.52 12.00
CA GLU A 249 -14.34 38.58 12.52
C GLU A 249 -14.76 37.30 13.26
N LEU A 250 -14.38 36.13 12.74
CA LEU A 250 -14.66 34.85 13.38
C LEU A 250 -13.98 34.77 14.75
N LEU A 251 -12.72 35.20 14.85
CA LEU A 251 -11.99 35.25 16.11
C LEU A 251 -12.63 36.21 17.11
N GLN A 252 -13.05 37.40 16.69
CA GLN A 252 -13.74 38.37 17.55
C GLN A 252 -15.08 37.83 18.09
N ARG A 253 -15.76 36.98 17.31
CA ARG A 253 -17.02 36.33 17.71
C ARG A 253 -16.80 35.05 18.51
N GLY A 254 -15.55 34.65 18.76
CA GLY A 254 -15.23 33.38 19.42
C GLY A 254 -15.62 32.15 18.59
N LEU A 255 -15.79 32.29 17.27
CA LEU A 255 -16.10 31.20 16.35
C LEU A 255 -14.81 30.52 15.88
N PRO A 256 -14.82 29.19 15.69
CA PRO A 256 -13.62 28.46 15.26
C PRO A 256 -13.25 28.77 13.81
N VAL A 257 -11.97 29.10 13.57
CA VAL A 257 -11.41 29.25 12.22
C VAL A 257 -11.03 27.86 11.69
N THR A 258 -12.00 27.14 11.13
CA THR A 258 -11.74 25.86 10.48
C THR A 258 -11.11 26.06 9.12
N ARG A 259 -9.81 25.74 8.99
CA ARG A 259 -9.28 25.32 7.70
C ARG A 259 -9.90 23.95 7.41
N MET A 260 -10.91 23.90 6.55
CA MET A 260 -11.49 22.62 6.11
C MET A 260 -10.41 21.82 5.38
N THR A 261 -9.67 21.03 6.14
CA THR A 261 -8.78 20.00 5.63
C THR A 261 -9.67 18.79 5.40
N ARG A 262 -10.05 18.58 4.13
CA ARG A 262 -10.75 17.37 3.69
C ARG A 262 -9.86 16.57 2.75
#